data_AF-C1FJC6-F1
#
_entry.id   AF-C1FJC6-F1
#
_cell.length_a   1.000
_cell.length_b   1.000
_cell.length_c   1.000
_cell.angle_alpha   90.00
_cell.angle_beta   90.00
_cell.angle_gamma   90.00
#
_symmetry.space_group_name_H-M   'P 1'
#
loop_
_entity.id
_entity.type
_entity.pdbx_description
1 polymer ?
#
loop_
_entity_poly.entity_id
_entity_poly.type
_entity_poly.pdbx_seq_one_letter_code
_entity_poly.pdbx_strand_id
1 'polypeptide(L)'
;MTPASGCLVIMCGVPCSGKSTAAAELASALREKGIRVTVVDEPSLHLHRNAGYANGHVEKNTRGLLKATVDRSLHRDGPVVIVDACNGIKGYRYELWCIARQVGARSCVVHCDTPEEDARAWNEARRGSGGSSDDDRAAASTPTSAAEWGGWDAKIFDDLAFRFERPDGKNRWDAPLFTLRP
;
A
#
# COMPACT_ATOMS: atom_id res chain seq x y z
N MET A 1 27.08 -4.16 -15.76
CA MET A 1 26.06 -3.49 -14.91
C MET A 1 26.23 -3.97 -13.49
N THR A 2 26.49 -3.07 -12.55
CA THR A 2 26.45 -3.43 -11.11
C THR A 2 25.05 -3.96 -10.81
N PRO A 3 24.90 -5.14 -10.17
CA PRO A 3 23.57 -5.62 -9.82
C PRO A 3 22.86 -4.56 -8.97
N ALA A 4 21.59 -4.32 -9.26
CA ALA A 4 20.79 -3.40 -8.45
C ALA A 4 20.81 -3.91 -7.00
N SER A 5 21.34 -3.10 -6.09
CA SER A 5 21.25 -3.41 -4.67
C SER A 5 19.80 -3.25 -4.22
N GLY A 6 19.34 -4.21 -3.42
CA GLY A 6 17.99 -4.29 -2.87
C GLY A 6 17.56 -2.98 -2.23
N CYS A 7 16.30 -2.64 -2.45
CA CYS A 7 15.71 -1.37 -2.04
C CYS A 7 14.27 -1.60 -1.58
N LEU A 8 13.89 -0.98 -0.47
CA LEU A 8 12.52 -0.95 0.00
C LEU A 8 11.86 0.39 -0.34
N VAL A 9 10.77 0.34 -1.10
CA VAL A 9 9.94 1.51 -1.41
C VAL A 9 8.65 1.40 -0.61
N ILE A 10 8.41 2.34 0.30
CA ILE A 10 7.20 2.37 1.13
C ILE A 10 6.25 3.40 0.53
N MET A 11 5.19 2.95 -0.13
CA MET A 11 4.11 3.84 -0.56
C MET A 11 3.31 4.29 0.66
N CYS A 12 2.87 5.54 0.74
CA CYS A 12 1.94 5.95 1.79
C CYS A 12 0.99 7.06 1.32
N GLY A 13 -0.15 7.17 2.01
CA GLY A 13 -1.21 8.13 1.68
C GLY A 13 -2.56 7.62 2.15
N VAL A 14 -3.53 8.52 2.26
CA VAL A 14 -4.92 8.20 2.63
C VAL A 14 -5.54 7.17 1.67
N PRO A 15 -6.58 6.42 2.07
CA PRO A 15 -7.26 5.51 1.16
C PRO A 15 -7.63 6.18 -0.17
N CYS A 16 -7.57 5.43 -1.27
CA CYS A 16 -7.84 5.93 -2.63
C CYS A 16 -6.89 7.03 -3.18
N SER A 17 -5.82 7.43 -2.51
CA SER A 17 -4.87 8.48 -2.98
C SER A 17 -4.00 8.17 -4.22
N GLY A 18 -4.31 7.14 -5.01
CA GLY A 18 -3.52 6.80 -6.21
C GLY A 18 -2.23 6.00 -5.97
N LYS A 19 -1.96 5.54 -4.74
CA LYS A 19 -0.78 4.71 -4.40
C LYS A 19 -0.59 3.52 -5.33
N SER A 20 -1.63 2.72 -5.55
CA SER A 20 -1.55 1.52 -6.39
C SER A 20 -1.22 1.85 -7.84
N THR A 21 -1.71 2.98 -8.37
CA THR A 21 -1.35 3.46 -9.70
C THR A 21 0.14 3.83 -9.75
N ALA A 22 0.60 4.66 -8.81
CA ALA A 22 2.01 5.06 -8.75
C ALA A 22 2.96 3.86 -8.53
N ALA A 23 2.57 2.90 -7.70
CA ALA A 23 3.32 1.68 -7.45
C ALA A 23 3.43 0.81 -8.72
N ALA A 24 2.33 0.66 -9.46
CA ALA A 24 2.30 -0.08 -10.71
C ALA A 24 3.16 0.58 -11.81
N GLU A 25 3.05 1.90 -11.96
CA GLU A 25 3.88 2.67 -12.91
C GLU A 25 5.37 2.57 -12.57
N LEU A 26 5.73 2.75 -11.28
CA LEU A 26 7.10 2.59 -10.81
C LEU A 26 7.61 1.17 -11.06
N ALA A 27 6.81 0.16 -10.77
CA ALA A 27 7.16 -1.23 -11.01
C ALA A 27 7.39 -1.51 -12.50
N SER A 28 6.54 -0.99 -13.39
CA SER A 28 6.71 -1.12 -14.85
C SER A 28 8.01 -0.47 -15.31
N ALA A 29 8.23 0.80 -14.95
CA ALA A 29 9.41 1.55 -15.37
C ALA A 29 10.72 0.93 -14.88
N LEU A 30 10.73 0.31 -13.69
CA LEU A 30 11.90 -0.42 -13.18
C LEU A 30 12.11 -1.74 -13.92
N ARG A 31 11.04 -2.50 -14.19
CA ARG A 31 11.11 -3.77 -14.93
C ARG A 31 11.60 -3.56 -16.36
N GLU A 32 11.16 -2.50 -17.04
CA GLU A 32 11.64 -2.11 -18.38
C GLU A 32 13.15 -1.84 -18.41
N LYS A 33 13.72 -1.38 -17.29
CA LYS A 33 15.16 -1.20 -17.10
C LYS A 33 15.90 -2.48 -16.70
N GLY A 34 15.22 -3.63 -16.70
CA GLY A 34 15.79 -4.93 -16.29
C GLY A 34 15.98 -5.08 -14.78
N ILE A 35 15.33 -4.24 -13.96
CA ILE A 35 15.43 -4.32 -12.50
C ILE A 35 14.35 -5.30 -11.99
N ARG A 36 14.74 -6.23 -11.11
CA ARG A 36 13.79 -7.14 -10.45
C ARG A 36 12.94 -6.37 -9.45
N VAL A 37 11.62 -6.52 -9.53
CA VAL A 37 10.66 -5.83 -8.65
C VAL A 37 9.64 -6.80 -8.09
N THR A 38 9.49 -6.78 -6.77
CA THR A 38 8.42 -7.46 -6.03
C THR A 38 7.48 -6.40 -5.47
N VAL A 39 6.18 -6.51 -5.76
CA VAL A 39 5.15 -5.66 -5.15
C VAL A 39 4.48 -6.47 -4.04
N VAL A 40 4.36 -5.87 -2.86
CA VAL A 40 3.69 -6.43 -1.68
C VAL A 40 2.53 -5.49 -1.33
N ASP A 41 1.33 -6.01 -1.43
CA ASP A 41 0.07 -5.31 -1.22
C ASP A 41 -0.95 -6.24 -0.55
N GLU A 42 -2.14 -5.74 -0.19
CA GLU A 42 -3.17 -6.60 0.39
C GLU A 42 -3.65 -7.70 -0.60
N PRO A 43 -3.89 -7.40 -1.89
CA PRO A 43 -4.28 -8.40 -2.90
C PRO A 43 -3.32 -9.58 -3.08
N SER A 44 -2.01 -9.35 -3.13
CA SER A 44 -1.00 -10.40 -3.27
C SER A 44 -0.98 -11.39 -2.10
N LEU A 45 -1.62 -11.03 -0.98
CA LEU A 45 -1.74 -11.86 0.23
C LEU A 45 -3.16 -12.41 0.43
N HIS A 46 -4.06 -12.25 -0.55
CA HIS A 46 -5.48 -12.61 -0.44
C HIS A 46 -6.18 -11.94 0.76
N LEU A 47 -5.79 -10.71 1.09
CA LEU A 47 -6.37 -9.93 2.18
C LEU A 47 -7.34 -8.90 1.62
N HIS A 48 -8.62 -8.96 1.99
CA HIS A 48 -9.60 -7.95 1.58
C HIS A 48 -9.45 -6.67 2.40
N ARG A 49 -9.42 -5.50 1.74
CA ARG A 49 -9.19 -4.19 2.41
C ARG A 49 -10.23 -3.88 3.50
N ASN A 50 -11.52 -3.91 3.17
CA ASN A 50 -12.56 -3.60 4.17
C ASN A 50 -12.55 -4.58 5.36
N ALA A 51 -12.29 -5.88 5.13
CA ALA A 51 -12.13 -6.84 6.21
C ALA A 51 -10.85 -6.59 7.02
N GLY A 52 -9.73 -6.35 6.32
CA GLY A 52 -8.39 -6.19 6.86
C GLY A 52 -8.22 -4.95 7.73
N TYR A 53 -9.08 -3.95 7.57
CA TYR A 53 -9.07 -2.69 8.31
C TYR A 53 -10.38 -2.44 9.09
N ALA A 54 -11.22 -3.46 9.26
CA ALA A 54 -12.51 -3.32 9.96
C ALA A 54 -12.36 -2.89 11.44
N ASN A 55 -11.23 -3.22 12.08
CA ASN A 55 -10.88 -2.79 13.42
C ASN A 55 -9.37 -2.93 13.67
N GLY A 56 -8.88 -2.37 14.78
CA GLY A 56 -7.46 -2.37 15.12
C GLY A 56 -6.82 -3.74 15.32
N HIS A 57 -7.57 -4.76 15.76
CA HIS A 57 -7.03 -6.12 15.90
C HIS A 57 -6.76 -6.76 14.54
N VAL A 58 -7.73 -6.68 13.62
CA VAL A 58 -7.58 -7.23 12.27
C VAL A 58 -6.53 -6.44 11.50
N GLU A 59 -6.50 -5.12 11.62
CA GLU A 59 -5.46 -4.29 11.00
C GLU A 59 -4.05 -4.66 11.49
N LYS A 60 -3.89 -4.93 12.79
CA LYS A 60 -2.61 -5.39 13.33
C LYS A 60 -2.16 -6.69 12.65
N ASN A 61 -3.07 -7.62 12.41
CA ASN A 61 -2.78 -8.88 11.72
C ASN A 61 -2.45 -8.64 10.24
N THR A 62 -3.23 -7.81 9.54
CA THR A 62 -2.99 -7.37 8.15
C THR A 62 -1.59 -6.77 7.99
N ARG A 63 -1.23 -5.81 8.85
CA ARG A 63 0.11 -5.20 8.88
C ARG A 63 1.20 -6.22 9.23
N GLY A 64 0.91 -7.16 10.12
CA GLY A 64 1.82 -8.25 10.46
C GLY A 64 2.19 -9.12 9.24
N LEU A 65 1.19 -9.48 8.43
CA LEU A 65 1.38 -10.30 7.22
C LEU A 65 2.13 -9.54 6.12
N LEU A 66 1.77 -8.28 5.86
CA LEU A 66 2.50 -7.41 4.94
C LEU A 66 3.98 -7.31 5.36
N LYS A 67 4.23 -6.98 6.63
CA LYS A 67 5.58 -6.87 7.18
C LYS A 67 6.38 -8.17 7.05
N ALA A 68 5.80 -9.31 7.41
CA ALA A 68 6.47 -10.60 7.31
C ALA A 68 6.81 -10.96 5.85
N THR A 69 5.98 -10.53 4.89
CA THR A 69 6.23 -10.74 3.46
C THR A 69 7.37 -9.84 2.96
N VAL A 70 7.43 -8.58 3.42
CA VAL A 70 8.56 -7.68 3.15
C VAL A 70 9.86 -8.26 3.68
N ASP A 71 9.86 -8.73 4.94
CA ASP A 71 11.04 -9.32 5.59
C ASP A 71 11.62 -10.51 4.81
N ARG A 72 10.75 -11.39 4.30
CA ARG A 72 11.19 -12.52 3.47
C ARG A 72 11.65 -12.12 2.06
N SER A 73 11.15 -11.01 1.53
CA SER A 73 11.41 -10.60 0.14
C SER A 73 12.63 -9.70 -0.02
N LEU A 74 13.00 -8.97 1.04
CA LEU A 74 14.03 -7.95 0.99
C LEU A 74 15.39 -8.51 1.44
N HIS A 75 16.41 -8.35 0.60
CA HIS A 75 17.80 -8.64 0.94
C HIS A 75 18.74 -7.74 0.14
N ARG A 76 20.00 -7.60 0.58
CA ARG A 76 20.98 -6.62 0.05
C ARG A 76 21.19 -6.65 -1.47
N ASP A 77 21.24 -7.84 -2.05
CA ASP A 77 21.43 -8.08 -3.48
C ASP A 77 20.12 -8.54 -4.18
N GLY A 78 19.00 -8.15 -3.56
CA GLY A 78 17.65 -8.57 -3.90
C GLY A 78 16.93 -7.66 -4.88
N PRO A 79 15.63 -7.92 -5.09
CA PRO A 79 14.79 -7.04 -5.89
C PRO A 79 14.56 -5.71 -5.18
N VAL A 80 13.99 -4.75 -5.92
CA VAL A 80 13.26 -3.64 -5.31
C VAL A 80 11.93 -4.20 -4.78
N VAL A 81 11.67 -4.00 -3.49
CA VAL A 81 10.41 -4.39 -2.84
C VAL A 81 9.56 -3.13 -2.68
N ILE A 82 8.40 -3.08 -3.32
CA ILE A 82 7.45 -1.97 -3.22
C ILE A 82 6.31 -2.41 -2.30
N VAL A 83 6.05 -1.67 -1.23
CA VAL A 83 4.94 -1.91 -0.31
C VAL A 83 3.79 -0.97 -0.67
N ASP A 84 2.81 -1.47 -1.43
CA ASP A 84 1.60 -0.74 -1.80
C ASP A 84 0.48 -1.00 -0.79
N ALA A 85 0.47 -0.20 0.27
CA ALA A 85 -0.57 -0.17 1.30
C ALA A 85 -0.71 1.26 1.83
N CYS A 86 -1.71 1.53 2.69
CA CYS A 86 -1.90 2.88 3.24
C CYS A 86 -0.67 3.40 4.01
N ASN A 87 -0.03 2.53 4.79
CA ASN A 87 1.19 2.84 5.57
C ASN A 87 1.09 4.16 6.37
N GLY A 88 -0.12 4.45 6.88
CA GLY A 88 -0.48 5.71 7.53
C GLY A 88 0.01 5.87 8.96
N ILE A 89 0.55 4.81 9.57
CA ILE A 89 1.07 4.84 10.95
C ILE A 89 2.59 4.98 10.90
N LYS A 90 3.14 6.04 11.50
CA LYS A 90 4.59 6.31 11.60
C LYS A 90 5.36 5.18 12.24
N GLY A 91 4.82 4.61 13.33
CA GLY A 91 5.42 3.44 13.99
C GLY A 91 5.55 2.24 13.05
N TYR A 92 4.60 2.04 12.15
CA TYR A 92 4.65 0.95 11.18
C TYR A 92 5.66 1.22 10.06
N ARG A 93 5.77 2.47 9.56
CA ARG A 93 6.83 2.85 8.62
C ARG A 93 8.23 2.67 9.23
N TYR A 94 8.39 3.00 10.52
CA TYR A 94 9.61 2.72 11.26
C TYR A 94 9.96 1.22 11.31
N GLU A 95 8.98 0.35 11.56
CA GLU A 95 9.20 -1.10 11.54
C GLU A 95 9.66 -1.60 10.15
N LEU A 96 9.05 -1.12 9.06
CA LEU A 96 9.46 -1.45 7.70
C LEU A 96 10.88 -0.96 7.39
N TRP A 97 11.22 0.26 7.81
CA TRP A 97 12.58 0.80 7.68
C TRP A 97 13.61 -0.03 8.46
N CYS A 98 13.27 -0.52 9.67
CA CYS A 98 14.15 -1.38 10.45
C CYS A 98 14.51 -2.67 9.70
N ILE A 99 13.55 -3.28 8.99
CA ILE A 99 13.80 -4.47 8.15
C ILE A 99 14.83 -4.13 7.06
N ALA A 100 14.64 -3.03 6.33
CA ALA A 100 15.60 -2.60 5.30
C ALA A 100 16.99 -2.37 5.88
N ARG A 101 17.07 -1.67 7.02
CA ARG A 101 18.33 -1.43 7.73
C ARG A 101 19.00 -2.73 8.16
N GLN A 102 18.26 -3.70 8.69
CA GLN A 102 18.78 -4.97 9.20
C GLN A 102 19.47 -5.78 8.10
N VAL A 103 18.93 -5.78 6.89
CA VAL A 103 19.51 -6.49 5.74
C VAL A 103 20.51 -5.65 4.94
N GLY A 104 20.80 -4.42 5.38
CA GLY A 104 21.68 -3.49 4.68
C GLY A 104 21.14 -3.00 3.33
N ALA A 105 19.81 -3.04 3.14
CA ALA A 105 19.14 -2.49 1.97
C ALA A 105 18.86 -0.99 2.13
N ARG A 106 18.77 -0.29 1.00
CA ARG A 106 18.29 1.10 0.99
C ARG A 106 16.78 1.13 1.18
N SER A 107 16.25 2.25 1.64
CA SER A 107 14.80 2.47 1.65
C SER A 107 14.45 3.90 1.26
N CYS A 108 13.21 4.11 0.82
CA CYS A 108 12.62 5.44 0.65
C CYS A 108 11.11 5.38 0.89
N VAL A 109 10.51 6.55 1.14
CA VAL A 109 9.06 6.71 1.26
C VAL A 109 8.54 7.51 0.07
N VAL A 110 7.43 7.05 -0.51
CA VAL A 110 6.70 7.75 -1.58
C VAL A 110 5.30 8.09 -1.06
N HIS A 111 5.08 9.38 -0.78
CA HIS A 111 3.82 9.91 -0.29
C HIS A 111 2.93 10.36 -1.44
N CYS A 112 1.76 9.76 -1.59
CA CYS A 112 0.71 10.26 -2.47
C CYS A 112 -0.14 11.28 -1.71
N ASP A 113 0.20 12.55 -1.88
CA ASP A 113 -0.38 13.74 -1.21
C ASP A 113 -1.64 14.22 -1.91
N THR A 114 -2.62 13.33 -2.06
CA THR A 114 -3.94 13.65 -2.59
C THR A 114 -4.78 14.35 -1.52
N PRO A 115 -5.47 15.46 -1.83
CA PRO A 115 -6.48 16.03 -0.95
C PRO A 115 -7.52 14.98 -0.53
N GLU A 116 -7.97 15.01 0.73
CA GLU A 116 -8.94 14.03 1.22
C GLU A 116 -10.26 14.06 0.44
N GLU A 117 -10.70 15.26 0.03
CA GLU A 117 -11.91 15.46 -0.76
C GLU A 117 -11.85 14.73 -2.10
N ASP A 118 -10.73 14.84 -2.83
CA ASP A 118 -10.52 14.14 -4.10
C ASP A 118 -10.47 12.62 -3.89
N ALA A 119 -9.73 12.19 -2.87
CA ALA A 119 -9.63 10.77 -2.53
C ALA A 119 -10.98 10.16 -2.15
N ARG A 120 -11.84 10.93 -1.47
CA ARG A 120 -13.22 10.55 -1.12
C ARG A 120 -14.10 10.48 -2.35
N ALA A 121 -14.05 11.47 -3.23
CA ALA A 121 -14.79 11.45 -4.49
C ALA A 121 -14.42 10.22 -5.35
N TRP A 122 -13.12 9.90 -5.44
CA TRP A 122 -12.67 8.68 -6.13
C TRP A 122 -13.13 7.40 -5.43
N ASN A 123 -13.21 7.40 -4.09
CA ASN A 123 -13.74 6.28 -3.33
C ASN A 123 -15.21 6.03 -3.65
N GLU A 124 -16.03 7.09 -3.66
CA GLU A 124 -17.46 7.03 -3.97
C GLU A 124 -17.70 6.58 -5.41
N ALA A 125 -16.94 7.12 -6.37
CA ALA A 125 -17.04 6.70 -7.78
C ALA A 125 -16.74 5.19 -7.96
N ARG A 126 -15.75 4.66 -7.24
CA ARG A 126 -15.41 3.23 -7.26
C ARG A 126 -16.50 2.36 -6.63
N ARG A 127 -17.20 2.85 -5.61
CA ARG A 127 -18.33 2.12 -4.99
C ARG A 127 -19.58 2.18 -5.87
N GLY A 128 -19.88 3.34 -6.48
CA GLY A 128 -21.01 3.50 -7.39
C GLY A 128 -20.89 2.65 -8.65
N SER A 129 -19.66 2.42 -9.11
CA SER A 129 -19.37 1.52 -10.25
C SER A 129 -19.50 0.02 -9.90
N GLY A 130 -19.68 -0.33 -8.62
CA GLY A 130 -19.72 -1.69 -8.09
C GLY A 130 -21.10 -2.27 -7.80
N GLY A 131 -22.18 -1.54 -8.09
CA GLY A 131 -23.57 -2.04 -8.01
C GLY A 131 -24.08 -2.29 -6.59
N SER A 132 -25.16 -1.59 -6.25
CA SER A 132 -26.05 -1.95 -5.14
C SER A 132 -26.52 -3.40 -5.29
N SER A 133 -26.32 -4.22 -4.27
CA SER A 133 -27.11 -5.44 -4.05
C SER A 133 -27.56 -5.48 -2.60
N ASP A 134 -28.63 -4.73 -2.32
CA ASP A 134 -29.67 -5.23 -1.43
C ASP A 134 -30.27 -6.45 -2.13
N ASP A 135 -29.69 -7.63 -1.96
CA ASP A 135 -30.39 -8.88 -2.25
C ASP A 135 -29.79 -10.02 -1.42
N ASP A 136 -30.55 -10.38 -0.38
CA ASP A 136 -30.50 -11.68 0.26
C ASP A 136 -30.69 -12.78 -0.80
N ARG A 137 -29.60 -13.37 -1.33
CA ARG A 137 -29.48 -14.81 -1.63
C ARG A 137 -28.15 -15.17 -2.29
N ALA A 138 -27.59 -16.28 -1.80
CA ALA A 138 -26.40 -16.93 -2.32
C ALA A 138 -26.50 -17.28 -3.82
N ALA A 139 -25.48 -16.91 -4.59
CA ALA A 139 -25.02 -17.68 -5.75
C ALA A 139 -23.56 -17.34 -6.06
N ALA A 140 -22.73 -18.37 -6.06
CA ALA A 140 -21.32 -18.31 -6.41
C ALA A 140 -21.14 -17.76 -7.83
N SER A 141 -20.57 -16.57 -7.92
CA SER A 141 -19.82 -16.14 -9.10
C SER A 141 -18.50 -15.57 -8.62
N THR A 142 -17.40 -16.14 -9.09
CA THR A 142 -16.05 -15.68 -8.76
C THR A 142 -15.93 -14.24 -9.22
N PRO A 143 -15.74 -13.26 -8.31
CA PRO A 143 -15.61 -11.89 -8.74
C PRO A 143 -14.34 -11.76 -9.57
N THR A 144 -14.45 -11.17 -10.75
CA THR A 144 -13.27 -10.66 -11.47
C THR A 144 -12.54 -9.70 -10.54
N SER A 145 -11.23 -9.86 -10.41
CA SER A 145 -10.38 -9.15 -9.43
C SER A 145 -10.68 -7.65 -9.31
N ALA A 146 -11.01 -6.96 -10.40
CA ALA A 146 -11.37 -5.53 -10.38
C ALA A 146 -12.60 -5.17 -9.51
N ALA A 147 -13.59 -6.06 -9.39
CA ALA A 147 -14.80 -5.84 -8.59
C ALA A 147 -14.61 -6.20 -7.10
N GLU A 148 -13.67 -7.10 -6.80
CA GLU A 148 -13.40 -7.59 -5.44
C GLU A 148 -12.65 -6.57 -4.57
N TRP A 149 -11.94 -5.62 -5.21
CA TRP A 149 -11.12 -4.60 -4.55
C TRP A 149 -11.78 -3.22 -4.47
N GLY A 150 -13.11 -3.16 -4.63
CA GLY A 150 -13.93 -1.94 -4.69
C GLY A 150 -13.68 -0.91 -3.58
N GLY A 151 -14.26 0.28 -3.72
CA GLY A 151 -14.02 1.39 -2.80
C GLY A 151 -14.22 1.04 -1.32
N TRP A 152 -13.51 1.73 -0.44
CA TRP A 152 -13.51 1.57 1.00
C TRP A 152 -14.87 1.90 1.61
N ASP A 153 -15.31 1.13 2.60
CA ASP A 153 -16.48 1.50 3.40
C ASP A 153 -16.27 2.87 4.02
N ALA A 154 -17.29 3.74 3.97
CA ALA A 154 -17.15 5.14 4.37
C ALA A 154 -16.55 5.29 5.78
N LYS A 155 -17.01 4.48 6.74
CA LYS A 155 -16.49 4.48 8.12
C LYS A 155 -15.01 4.10 8.19
N ILE A 156 -14.57 3.14 7.38
CA ILE A 156 -13.17 2.70 7.34
C ILE A 156 -12.31 3.75 6.64
N PHE A 157 -12.82 4.35 5.56
CA PHE A 157 -12.17 5.47 4.89
C PHE A 157 -11.94 6.63 5.87
N ASP A 158 -13.00 7.05 6.57
CA ASP A 158 -12.97 8.16 7.51
C ASP A 158 -11.99 7.90 8.66
N ASP A 159 -12.03 6.70 9.25
CA ASP A 159 -11.08 6.29 10.29
C ASP A 159 -9.62 6.36 9.80
N LEU A 160 -9.33 5.74 8.65
CA LEU A 160 -7.97 5.68 8.09
C LEU A 160 -7.44 7.05 7.68
N ALA A 161 -8.30 7.90 7.10
CA ALA A 161 -7.95 9.26 6.72
C ALA A 161 -7.71 10.14 7.95
N PHE A 162 -8.60 10.09 8.94
CA PHE A 162 -8.52 10.88 10.16
C PHE A 162 -7.23 10.63 10.96
N ARG A 163 -6.80 9.36 11.06
CA ARG A 163 -5.58 8.98 11.80
C ARG A 163 -4.32 8.92 10.94
N PHE A 164 -4.36 9.43 9.70
CA PHE A 164 -3.21 9.38 8.81
C PHE A 164 -2.07 10.28 9.33
N GLU A 165 -0.95 9.68 9.70
CA GLU A 165 0.25 10.40 10.13
C GLU A 165 1.14 10.69 8.92
N ARG A 166 1.02 11.91 8.38
CA ARG A 166 1.84 12.41 7.25
C ARG A 166 3.33 12.11 7.46
N PRO A 167 4.03 11.58 6.44
CA PRO A 167 5.46 11.32 6.56
C PRO A 167 6.25 12.62 6.66
N ASP A 168 7.33 12.59 7.43
CA ASP A 168 8.21 13.75 7.64
C ASP A 168 9.64 13.36 7.29
N GLY A 169 10.16 13.92 6.20
CA GLY A 169 11.50 13.64 5.67
C GLY A 169 12.66 14.01 6.60
N LYS A 170 12.41 14.68 7.74
CA LYS A 170 13.41 14.85 8.81
C LYS A 170 13.63 13.56 9.60
N ASN A 171 12.65 12.66 9.62
CA ASN A 171 12.77 11.37 10.28
C ASN A 171 13.57 10.41 9.41
N ARG A 172 14.53 9.71 10.01
CA ARG A 172 15.39 8.74 9.30
C ARG A 172 14.62 7.61 8.61
N TRP A 173 13.46 7.23 9.14
CA TRP A 173 12.61 6.17 8.58
C TRP A 173 11.68 6.66 7.46
N ASP A 174 11.44 7.96 7.36
CA ASP A 174 10.67 8.56 6.26
C ASP A 174 11.59 9.12 5.16
N ALA A 175 12.91 9.18 5.40
CA ALA A 175 13.90 9.74 4.48
C ALA A 175 14.61 8.67 3.63
N PRO A 176 14.90 8.95 2.34
CA PRO A 176 14.42 10.09 1.55
C PRO A 176 12.92 9.99 1.27
N LEU A 177 12.24 11.14 1.36
CA LEU A 177 10.81 11.29 1.13
C LEU A 177 10.55 11.90 -0.24
N PHE A 178 9.74 11.22 -1.05
CA PHE A 178 9.24 11.72 -2.33
C PHE A 178 7.74 11.98 -2.21
N THR A 179 7.26 13.11 -2.72
CA THR A 179 5.83 13.46 -2.69
C THR A 179 5.28 13.51 -4.11
N LEU A 180 4.20 12.77 -4.34
CA LEU A 180 3.43 12.75 -5.57
C LEU A 180 2.10 13.46 -5.34
N ARG A 181 1.69 14.27 -6.32
CA ARG A 181 0.35 14.86 -6.40
C ARG A 181 -0.28 14.36 -7.68
N PRO A 182 -1.21 13.39 -7.61
CA PRO A 182 -1.91 12.88 -8.78
C PRO A 182 -2.84 13.93 -9.40
#